data_AF-A0A0B1ZI31-F1
#
_entry.id   AF-A0A0B1ZI31-F1
#
_cell.length_a   1.000
_cell.length_b   1.000
_cell.length_c   1.000
_cell.angle_alpha   90.00
_cell.angle_beta   90.00
_cell.angle_gamma   90.00
#
_symmetry.space_group_name_H-M   'P 1'
#
loop_
_entity.id
_entity.type
_entity.pdbx_description
1 polymer ?
#
loop_
_entity_poly.entity_id
_entity_poly.type
_entity_poly.pdbx_seq_one_letter_code
_entity_poly.pdbx_strand_id
1 'polypeptide(L)'
;MLDWELSTLGHPLADFAYHAMMYHMPPHIVAGLGGADIAALGIPSEEDYVAAYCRRTGRESLPDYRYYMAFNFFRLAAIFHGIKGRVIRGTAANAQARERAKAFPELARLALGFTRD
;
A
#
# COMPACT_ATOMS: atom_id res chain seq x y z
N MET A 1 17.36 3.11 7.22
CA MET A 1 16.82 2.12 6.26
C MET A 1 17.27 0.75 6.70
N LEU A 2 16.33 -0.19 6.87
CA LEU A 2 16.56 -1.58 7.30
C LEU A 2 15.92 -2.54 6.28
N ASP A 3 16.12 -3.85 6.41
CA ASP A 3 15.45 -4.91 5.62
C ASP A 3 15.54 -4.77 4.10
N TRP A 4 16.77 -4.69 3.57
CA TRP A 4 17.06 -4.51 2.14
C TRP A 4 16.85 -5.78 1.27
N GLU A 5 16.32 -6.87 1.83
CA GLU A 5 16.19 -8.16 1.13
C GLU A 5 15.28 -8.15 -0.11
N LEU A 6 14.36 -7.17 -0.21
CA LEU A 6 13.48 -6.98 -1.37
C LEU A 6 13.91 -5.84 -2.31
N SER A 7 15.05 -5.21 -2.03
CA SER A 7 15.52 -4.07 -2.82
C SER A 7 16.06 -4.51 -4.19
N THR A 8 15.79 -3.70 -5.21
CA THR A 8 16.25 -3.92 -6.59
C THR A 8 16.16 -2.60 -7.39
N LEU A 9 16.70 -2.59 -8.61
CA LEU A 9 16.47 -1.51 -9.56
C LEU A 9 15.02 -1.57 -10.07
N GLY A 10 14.32 -0.44 -10.07
CA GLY A 10 12.91 -0.38 -10.46
C GLY A 10 12.38 1.03 -10.63
N HIS A 11 11.08 1.13 -10.92
CA HIS A 11 10.43 2.42 -11.12
C HIS A 11 10.19 3.14 -9.77
N PRO A 12 10.68 4.38 -9.57
CA PRO A 12 10.66 5.03 -8.26
C PRO A 12 9.25 5.30 -7.72
N LEU A 13 8.27 5.52 -8.62
CA LEU A 13 6.89 5.76 -8.21
C LEU A 13 6.19 4.50 -7.70
N ALA A 14 6.65 3.30 -8.10
CA ALA A 14 6.14 2.07 -7.52
C ALA A 14 6.52 1.97 -6.04
N ASP A 15 7.73 2.39 -5.67
CA ASP A 15 8.20 2.39 -4.28
C ASP A 15 7.56 3.52 -3.46
N PHE A 16 7.57 4.75 -4.00
CA PHE A 16 6.96 5.90 -3.33
C PHE A 16 5.46 5.71 -3.08
N ALA A 17 4.70 5.25 -4.08
CA ALA A 17 3.28 5.00 -3.91
C ALA A 17 3.00 3.82 -2.98
N TYR A 18 3.91 2.84 -2.86
CA TYR A 18 3.74 1.74 -1.90
C TYR A 18 3.77 2.29 -0.47
N HIS A 19 4.68 3.22 -0.21
CA HIS A 19 4.76 3.91 1.07
C HIS A 19 3.55 4.84 1.30
N ALA A 20 3.20 5.65 0.30
CA ALA A 20 2.08 6.59 0.41
C ALA A 20 0.71 5.88 0.47
N MET A 21 0.58 4.62 0.03
CA MET A 21 -0.68 3.87 0.13
C MET A 21 -1.23 3.82 1.57
N MET A 22 -0.39 4.04 2.58
CA MET A 22 -0.81 4.07 3.99
C MET A 22 -1.88 5.14 4.26
N TYR A 23 -1.94 6.24 3.51
CA TYR A 23 -3.04 7.23 3.61
C TYR A 23 -4.42 6.61 3.32
N HIS A 24 -4.47 5.56 2.49
CA HIS A 24 -5.69 4.88 2.05
C HIS A 24 -5.91 3.53 2.71
N MET A 25 -4.89 2.99 3.37
CA MET A 25 -4.91 1.66 3.96
C MET A 25 -5.79 1.62 5.21
N PRO A 26 -6.83 0.77 5.28
CA PRO A 26 -7.62 0.61 6.49
C PRO A 26 -6.78 0.10 7.68
N PRO A 27 -6.97 0.66 8.89
CA PRO A 27 -6.12 0.37 10.05
C PRO A 27 -6.26 -1.07 10.59
N HIS A 28 -7.33 -1.80 10.23
CA HIS A 28 -7.53 -3.19 10.64
C HIS A 28 -6.77 -4.21 9.78
N ILE A 29 -6.22 -3.81 8.63
CA ILE A 29 -5.44 -4.70 7.76
C ILE A 29 -3.97 -4.69 8.18
N VAL A 30 -3.41 -3.48 8.25
CA VAL A 30 -2.09 -3.13 8.80
C VAL A 30 -2.22 -1.72 9.42
N ALA A 31 -1.16 -1.19 10.02
CA ALA A 31 -1.14 0.15 10.63
C ALA A 31 -1.22 1.28 9.57
N GLY A 32 -2.33 1.35 8.84
CA GLY A 32 -2.67 2.41 7.89
C GLY A 32 -3.44 3.57 8.52
N LEU A 33 -3.66 4.62 7.72
CA LEU A 33 -4.28 5.89 8.11
C LEU A 33 -5.67 6.09 7.48
N GLY A 34 -6.21 5.10 6.76
CA GLY A 34 -7.50 5.21 6.10
C GLY A 34 -8.61 5.57 7.09
N GLY A 35 -9.25 6.72 6.87
CA GLY A 35 -10.33 7.25 7.72
C GLY A 35 -9.86 7.94 9.01
N ALA A 36 -8.55 8.09 9.24
CA ALA A 36 -8.03 8.86 10.37
C ALA A 36 -8.13 10.37 10.13
N ASP A 37 -8.29 11.13 11.21
CA ASP A 37 -8.10 12.59 11.18
C ASP A 37 -6.60 12.90 11.23
N ILE A 38 -5.96 12.86 10.05
CA ILE A 38 -4.52 13.08 9.92
C ILE A 38 -4.09 14.49 10.35
N ALA A 39 -4.98 15.48 10.22
CA ALA A 39 -4.71 16.85 10.65
C ALA A 39 -4.64 16.94 12.18
N ALA A 40 -5.59 16.32 12.89
CA ALA A 40 -5.55 16.24 14.35
C ALA A 40 -4.33 15.44 14.87
N LEU A 41 -3.80 14.50 14.08
CA LEU A 41 -2.58 13.76 14.38
C LEU A 41 -1.29 14.52 14.04
N GLY A 42 -1.38 15.70 13.43
CA GLY A 42 -0.23 16.48 12.98
C GLY A 42 0.54 15.83 11.82
N ILE A 43 -0.12 14.95 11.06
CA ILE A 43 0.45 14.28 9.89
C ILE A 43 0.16 15.15 8.66
N PRO A 44 1.14 15.39 7.76
CA PRO A 44 0.90 16.09 6.50
C PRO A 44 -0.18 15.42 5.66
N SER A 45 -0.88 16.18 4.81
CA SER A 45 -1.80 15.58 3.84
C SER A 45 -1.05 14.71 2.83
N GLU A 46 -1.77 13.82 2.15
CA GLU A 46 -1.19 13.04 1.06
C GLU A 46 -0.69 13.97 -0.06
N GLU A 47 -1.45 15.03 -0.37
CA GLU A 47 -1.10 16.03 -1.36
C GLU A 47 0.20 16.76 -0.98
N ASP A 48 0.36 17.15 0.29
CA ASP A 48 1.59 17.77 0.78
C ASP A 48 2.78 16.81 0.67
N TYR A 49 2.56 15.53 0.95
CA TYR A 49 3.59 14.49 0.89
C TYR A 49 4.03 14.24 -0.56
N VAL A 50 3.08 14.13 -1.49
CA VAL A 50 3.34 14.05 -2.94
C VAL A 50 4.09 15.30 -3.42
N ALA A 51 3.64 16.49 -3.04
CA ALA A 51 4.28 17.74 -3.43
C ALA A 51 5.72 17.82 -2.89
N ALA A 52 5.96 17.38 -1.65
CA ALA A 52 7.30 17.31 -1.07
C ALA A 52 8.21 16.34 -1.82
N TYR A 53 7.68 15.18 -2.23
CA TYR A 53 8.41 14.22 -3.06
C TYR A 53 8.74 14.80 -4.45
N CYS A 54 7.79 15.45 -5.11
CA CYS A 54 8.01 16.12 -6.39
C CYS A 54 9.14 17.16 -6.31
N ARG A 55 9.07 18.07 -5.34
CA ARG A 55 10.11 19.10 -5.11
C ARG A 55 11.50 18.49 -4.91
N ARG A 56 11.61 17.46 -4.05
CA ARG A 56 12.90 16.83 -3.72
C ARG A 56 13.49 16.00 -4.85
N THR A 57 12.67 15.59 -5.80
CA THR A 57 13.09 14.72 -6.89
C THR A 57 13.08 15.41 -8.25
N GLY A 58 12.88 16.73 -8.29
CA GLY A 58 12.88 17.53 -9.53
C GLY A 58 11.71 17.24 -10.46
N ARG A 59 10.58 16.75 -9.94
CA ARG A 59 9.36 16.48 -10.71
C ARG A 59 8.37 17.62 -10.54
N GLU A 60 7.69 17.98 -11.61
CA GLU A 60 6.60 18.96 -11.57
C GLU A 60 5.34 18.37 -10.90
N SER A 61 4.98 17.14 -11.28
CA SER A 61 3.80 16.43 -10.78
C SER A 61 3.94 14.91 -10.95
N LEU A 62 2.94 14.14 -10.47
CA LEU A 62 2.82 12.69 -10.64
C LEU A 62 1.48 12.35 -11.32
N PRO A 63 1.33 12.55 -12.65
CA PRO A 63 0.04 12.36 -13.33
C PRO A 63 -0.49 10.92 -13.21
N ASP A 64 0.40 9.92 -13.19
CA ASP A 64 0.04 8.50 -13.10
C ASP A 64 -0.05 7.98 -11.65
N TYR A 65 -0.12 8.86 -10.64
CA TYR A 65 -0.07 8.46 -9.23
C TYR A 65 -1.17 7.45 -8.85
N ARG A 66 -2.39 7.63 -9.36
CA ARG A 66 -3.52 6.70 -9.16
C ARG A 66 -3.22 5.30 -9.72
N TYR A 67 -2.53 5.20 -10.85
CA TYR A 67 -2.10 3.91 -11.40
C TYR A 67 -1.14 3.20 -10.44
N TYR A 68 -0.16 3.91 -9.89
CA TYR A 68 0.77 3.31 -8.92
C TYR A 68 0.08 2.90 -7.61
N MET A 69 -0.97 3.61 -7.20
CA MET A 69 -1.82 3.18 -6.08
C MET A 69 -2.56 1.89 -6.39
N ALA A 70 -3.26 1.82 -7.53
CA ALA A 70 -3.93 0.60 -7.99
C ALA A 70 -2.95 -0.59 -8.05
N PHE A 71 -1.78 -0.38 -8.65
CA PHE A 71 -0.72 -1.39 -8.75
C PHE A 71 -0.26 -1.87 -7.38
N ASN A 72 -0.04 -0.98 -6.41
CA ASN A 72 0.47 -1.38 -5.10
C ASN A 72 -0.57 -2.08 -4.23
N PHE A 73 -1.84 -1.67 -4.27
CA PHE A 73 -2.92 -2.42 -3.64
C PHE A 73 -3.09 -3.80 -4.30
N PHE A 74 -2.99 -3.89 -5.63
CA PHE A 74 -3.00 -5.17 -6.34
C PHE A 74 -1.82 -6.06 -5.93
N ARG A 75 -0.60 -5.50 -5.90
CA ARG A 75 0.62 -6.20 -5.46
C ARG A 75 0.46 -6.75 -4.04
N LEU A 76 -0.06 -5.95 -3.11
CA LEU A 76 -0.29 -6.38 -1.73
C LEU A 76 -1.39 -7.45 -1.65
N ALA A 77 -2.46 -7.31 -2.43
CA ALA A 77 -3.49 -8.34 -2.55
C ALA A 77 -2.88 -9.67 -3.06
N ALA A 78 -1.99 -9.65 -4.05
CA ALA A 78 -1.29 -10.85 -4.52
C ALA A 78 -0.41 -11.49 -3.43
N ILE A 79 0.29 -10.69 -2.62
CA ILE A 79 1.05 -11.18 -1.46
C ILE A 79 0.12 -11.87 -0.45
N PHE A 80 -1.01 -11.25 -0.13
CA PHE A 80 -1.99 -11.80 0.82
C PHE A 80 -2.70 -13.05 0.25
N HIS A 81 -2.90 -13.10 -1.06
CA HIS A 81 -3.37 -14.30 -1.76
C HIS A 81 -2.37 -15.46 -1.63
N GLY A 82 -1.06 -15.19 -1.75
CA GLY A 82 0.00 -16.16 -1.49
C GLY A 82 -0.01 -16.69 -0.05
N ILE A 83 -0.27 -15.81 0.94
CA ILE A 83 -0.47 -16.21 2.34
C ILE A 83 -1.70 -17.11 2.47
N LYS A 84 -2.84 -16.72 1.90
CA LYS A 84 -4.08 -17.52 1.89
C LYS A 84 -3.83 -18.92 1.33
N GLY A 85 -3.09 -19.04 0.22
CA GLY A 85 -2.70 -20.33 -0.35
C GLY A 85 -1.90 -21.21 0.62
N ARG A 86 -0.96 -20.63 1.38
CA ARG A 86 -0.19 -21.35 2.41
C ARG A 86 -1.04 -21.75 3.62
N VAL A 87 -1.98 -20.90 4.03
CA VAL A 87 -2.94 -21.22 5.11
C VAL A 87 -3.80 -22.41 4.72
N ILE A 88 -4.35 -22.43 3.50
CA ILE A 88 -5.19 -23.54 3.01
C ILE A 88 -4.40 -24.86 2.97
N ARG A 89 -3.12 -24.81 2.58
CA ARG A 89 -2.24 -25.99 2.54
C ARG A 89 -1.66 -26.37 3.91
N GLY A 90 -1.98 -25.66 4.99
CA GLY A 90 -1.48 -25.93 6.34
C GLY A 90 -0.01 -25.58 6.56
N THR A 91 0.66 -24.89 5.62
CA THR A 91 2.09 -24.53 5.74
C THR A 91 2.32 -23.17 6.40
N ALA A 92 1.25 -22.44 6.74
CA ALA A 92 1.28 -21.23 7.55
C ALA A 92 0.15 -21.28 8.59
N ALA A 93 0.48 -21.73 9.81
CA ALA A 93 -0.51 -22.01 10.86
C ALA A 93 -0.67 -20.92 11.93
N ASN A 94 0.14 -19.85 11.90
CA ASN A 94 0.02 -18.79 12.91
C ASN A 94 -1.25 -17.94 12.72
N ALA A 95 -1.77 -17.35 13.79
CA ALA A 95 -3.01 -16.57 13.77
C ALA A 95 -2.93 -15.37 12.82
N GLN A 96 -1.78 -14.69 12.78
CA GLN A 96 -1.56 -13.52 11.92
C GLN A 96 -1.68 -13.84 10.42
N ALA A 97 -1.23 -15.02 9.98
CA ALA A 97 -1.38 -15.47 8.60
C ALA A 97 -2.85 -15.65 8.21
N ARG A 98 -3.70 -16.13 9.14
CA ARG A 98 -5.14 -16.25 8.91
C ARG A 98 -5.81 -14.88 8.80
N GLU A 99 -5.45 -13.93 9.67
CA GLU A 99 -5.98 -12.57 9.58
C GLU A 99 -5.59 -11.86 8.29
N ARG A 100 -4.32 -11.95 7.87
CA ARG A 100 -3.87 -11.44 6.56
C ARG A 100 -4.61 -12.12 5.41
N ALA A 101 -4.83 -13.43 5.48
CA ALA A 101 -5.59 -14.15 4.45
C ALA A 101 -7.06 -13.66 4.33
N LYS A 102 -7.69 -13.25 5.44
CA LYS A 102 -9.05 -12.69 5.45
C LYS A 102 -9.12 -11.31 4.80
N ALA A 103 -8.08 -10.49 4.90
CA ALA A 103 -8.04 -9.14 4.34
C ALA A 103 -7.85 -9.10 2.81
N PHE A 104 -7.46 -10.21 2.17
CA PHE A 104 -7.24 -10.27 0.71
C PHE A 104 -8.38 -9.69 -0.14
N PRO A 105 -9.68 -10.06 0.06
CA PRO A 105 -10.75 -9.55 -0.79
C PRO A 105 -10.95 -8.04 -0.67
N GLU A 106 -10.66 -7.45 0.50
CA GLU A 106 -10.75 -6.02 0.72
C GLU A 106 -9.64 -5.28 -0.03
N LEU A 107 -8.40 -5.75 0.06
CA LEU A 107 -7.27 -5.21 -0.71
C LEU A 107 -7.51 -5.24 -2.22
N ALA A 108 -8.11 -6.33 -2.73
CA ALA A 108 -8.46 -6.43 -4.15
C ALA A 108 -9.53 -5.39 -4.56
N ARG A 109 -10.50 -5.10 -3.68
CA ARG A 109 -11.49 -4.04 -3.93
C ARG A 109 -10.88 -2.65 -3.88
N LEU A 110 -9.98 -2.39 -2.94
CA LEU A 110 -9.23 -1.13 -2.86
C LEU A 110 -8.44 -0.89 -4.15
N ALA A 111 -7.74 -1.91 -4.66
CA ALA A 111 -7.04 -1.82 -5.95
C ALA A 111 -7.96 -1.40 -7.10
N LEU A 112 -9.14 -2.01 -7.20
CA LEU A 112 -10.14 -1.66 -8.22
C LEU A 112 -10.74 -0.26 -8.02
N GLY A 113 -10.78 0.25 -6.80
CA GLY A 113 -11.24 1.61 -6.51
C GLY A 113 -10.37 2.68 -7.15
N PHE A 114 -9.05 2.44 -7.26
CA PHE A 114 -8.12 3.37 -7.89
C PHE A 114 -8.12 3.31 -9.43
N THR A 115 -8.72 2.28 -10.04
CA THR A 115 -8.82 2.16 -11.50
C THR A 115 -10.11 2.75 -12.07
N ARG A 116 -11.03 3.20 -11.21
CA ARG A 116 -12.32 3.76 -11.61
C ARG A 116 -12.28 5.28 -11.43
N ASP A 117 -13.03 5.99 -12.27
CA ASP A 117 -13.22 7.45 -12.19
C ASP A 117 -14.10 7.85 -11.01
#